data_AF-A0A2L2YVP7-F1
#
_entry.id   AF-A0A2L2YVP7-F1
#
_cell.length_a   1.000
_cell.length_b   1.000
_cell.length_c   1.000
_cell.angle_alpha   90.00
_cell.angle_beta   90.00
_cell.angle_gamma   90.00
#
_symmetry.space_group_name_H-M   'P 1'
#
loop_
_entity.id
_entity.type
_entity.pdbx_description
1 polymer ?
#
loop_
_entity_poly.entity_id
_entity_poly.type
_entity_poly.pdbx_seq_one_letter_code
_entity_poly.pdbx_strand_id
1 'polypeptide(L)' 'QDPAFMGEEVAEISRKAVNRRYKLNPYLYTLFYRAHTDGNTVVRPLFHEFPADQTTWEIDEQFLWGKCLLVSPLLREV' A
#
# COMPACT_ATOMS: atom_id res chain seq x y z
N GLN A 1 -21.59 -3.24 5.56
CA GLN A 1 -20.27 -3.45 4.97
C GLN A 1 -19.16 -3.46 6.03
N ASP A 2 -19.47 -3.49 7.33
CA ASP A 2 -18.46 -3.76 8.35
C ASP A 2 -18.14 -5.27 8.34
N PRO A 3 -16.85 -5.67 8.36
CA PRO A 3 -16.44 -7.08 8.28
C PRO A 3 -17.09 -8.00 9.31
N ALA A 4 -17.40 -7.50 10.51
CA ALA A 4 -18.03 -8.29 11.58
C ALA A 4 -19.45 -8.77 11.22
N PHE A 5 -20.09 -8.13 10.24
CA PHE A 5 -21.45 -8.45 9.80
C PHE A 5 -21.50 -9.12 8.42
N MET A 6 -20.34 -9.51 7.85
CA MET A 6 -20.23 -10.11 6.51
C MET A 6 -19.96 -11.62 6.53
N GLY A 7 -20.02 -12.24 7.71
CA GLY A 7 -19.73 -13.67 7.92
C GLY A 7 -18.29 -13.91 8.39
N GLU A 8 -18.07 -15.09 8.99
CA GLU A 8 -16.82 -15.43 9.67
C GLU A 8 -15.61 -15.40 8.72
N GLU A 9 -15.77 -15.89 7.48
CA GLU A 9 -14.69 -15.92 6.50
C GLU A 9 -14.15 -14.51 6.18
N VAL A 10 -15.06 -13.57 5.90
CA VAL A 10 -14.71 -12.18 5.61
C VAL A 10 -14.09 -11.51 6.83
N ALA A 11 -14.61 -11.78 8.03
CA ALA A 11 -14.07 -11.27 9.28
C ALA A 11 -12.62 -11.74 9.51
N GLU A 12 -12.34 -13.03 9.31
CA GLU A 12 -11.00 -13.61 9.45
C GLU A 12 -10.00 -13.02 8.44
N ILE A 13 -10.39 -12.92 7.16
CA ILE A 13 -9.53 -12.32 6.11
C ILE A 13 -9.25 -10.85 6.43
N SER A 14 -10.27 -10.11 6.85
CA SER A 14 -10.14 -8.70 7.24
C SER A 14 -9.19 -8.53 8.43
N ARG A 15 -9.31 -9.39 9.44
CA ARG A 15 -8.42 -9.39 10.61
C ARG A 15 -6.96 -9.63 10.21
N LYS A 16 -6.69 -10.55 9.28
CA LYS A 16 -5.34 -10.79 8.75
C LYS A 16 -4.78 -9.56 8.03
N ALA A 17 -5.57 -8.89 7.19
CA ALA A 17 -5.15 -7.69 6.48
C ALA A 17 -4.84 -6.53 7.44
N VAL A 18 -5.73 -6.28 8.41
CA VAL A 18 -5.56 -5.24 9.43
C VAL A 18 -4.33 -5.53 10.29
N ASN A 19 -4.15 -6.76 10.77
CA ASN A 19 -2.97 -7.13 11.56
C ASN A 19 -1.65 -6.93 10.79
N ARG A 20 -1.63 -7.22 9.48
CA ARG A 20 -0.47 -6.94 8.63
C ARG A 20 -0.17 -5.44 8.56
N ARG A 21 -1.19 -4.60 8.40
CA ARG A 21 -1.04 -3.13 8.43
C ARG A 21 -0.51 -2.65 9.78
N TYR A 22 -1.03 -3.15 10.91
CA TYR A 22 -0.56 -2.75 12.23
C TYR A 22 0.91 -3.10 12.48
N LYS A 23 1.40 -4.25 11.97
CA LYS A 23 2.83 -4.60 12.01
C LYS A 23 3.70 -3.60 11.23
N LEU A 24 3.17 -2.98 10.18
CA LEU A 24 3.86 -1.98 9.36
C LEU A 24 3.67 -0.55 9.85
N ASN A 25 2.92 -0.32 10.94
CA ASN A 25 2.60 1.02 11.41
C ASN A 25 3.85 1.86 11.77
N PRO A 26 4.91 1.32 12.41
CA PRO A 26 6.14 2.09 12.66
C PRO A 26 6.81 2.58 11.36
N TYR A 27 6.80 1.74 10.32
CA TYR A 27 7.30 2.12 9.00
C TYR A 27 6.44 3.21 8.37
N LEU A 28 5.12 3.02 8.36
CA LEU A 28 4.16 3.99 7.82
C LEU A 28 4.27 5.35 8.52
N TYR A 29 4.43 5.36 9.84
CA TYR A 29 4.61 6.58 10.63
C TYR A 29 5.93 7.29 10.27
N THR A 30 7.01 6.54 10.07
CA THR A 30 8.29 7.09 9.60
C THR A 30 8.17 7.69 8.20
N LEU A 31 7.35 7.10 7.31
CA LEU A 31 7.07 7.69 6.00
C LEU A 31 6.33 9.01 6.11
N PHE A 32 5.32 9.11 7.00
CA PHE A 32 4.63 10.37 7.25
C PHE A 32 5.55 11.44 7.84
N TYR A 33 6.45 11.07 8.75
CA TYR A 33 7.46 11.97 9.27
C TYR A 33 8.32 12.55 8.14
N ARG A 34 8.88 11.70 7.26
CA ARG A 34 9.70 12.14 6.11
C ARG A 34 8.90 12.96 5.10
N ALA A 35 7.62 12.66 4.93
CA ALA A 35 6.73 13.45 4.07
C ALA A 35 6.54 14.87 4.62
N HIS A 36 6.39 14.98 5.94
CA HIS A 36 6.25 16.26 6.61
C HIS A 36 7.54 17.09 6.63
N THR A 37 8.70 16.46 6.89
CA THR A 37 9.98 17.19 7.03
C THR A 37 10.66 17.49 5.69
N ASP A 38 10.62 16.55 4.75
CA ASP A 38 11.43 16.60 3.52
C ASP A 38 10.58 16.77 2.25
N GLY A 39 9.26 16.80 2.36
CA GLY A 39 8.34 16.82 1.21
C GLY A 39 8.27 15.49 0.44
N ASN A 40 8.70 14.39 1.04
CA ASN A 40 8.60 13.06 0.44
C ASN A 40 7.14 12.59 0.27
N THR A 41 6.92 11.60 -0.61
CA THR A 41 5.62 10.94 -0.78
C THR A 41 5.51 9.66 0.06
N VAL A 42 4.36 9.44 0.71
CA VAL A 42 4.09 8.20 1.47
C VAL A 42 3.69 7.07 0.51
N VAL A 43 2.58 7.26 -0.19
CA VAL A 43 2.16 6.43 -1.32
C VAL A 43 2.75 7.06 -2.57
N ARG A 44 3.45 6.27 -3.39
CA ARG A 44 4.06 6.77 -4.62
C ARG A 44 3.90 5.80 -5.79
N PRO A 45 3.74 6.30 -7.02
CA PRO A 45 3.74 5.47 -8.22
C PRO A 45 5.14 4.91 -8.49
N LEU A 46 5.23 3.84 -9.28
CA LEU A 46 6.51 3.17 -9.55
C LEU A 46 7.49 4.06 -10.30
N PHE A 47 7.01 4.86 -11.26
CA PHE A 47 7.88 5.77 -12.03
C PHE A 47 8.59 6.81 -11.16
N HIS A 48 8.10 7.09 -9.96
CA HIS A 48 8.76 8.02 -9.04
C HIS A 48 10.07 7.44 -8.48
N GLU A 49 10.16 6.13 -8.30
CA GLU A 49 11.38 5.45 -7.83
C GLU A 49 12.21 4.88 -8.99
N PHE A 50 11.56 4.55 -10.12
CA PHE A 50 12.20 3.96 -11.30
C PHE A 50 11.98 4.80 -12.58
N PRO A 51 12.37 6.09 -12.61
CA PRO A 51 12.03 6.98 -13.73
C PRO A 51 12.67 6.57 -15.06
N ALA A 52 13.79 5.84 -15.02
CA ALA A 52 14.49 5.35 -16.21
C ALA A 52 13.77 4.19 -16.91
N ASP A 53 12.88 3.48 -16.20
CA ASP A 53 12.07 2.42 -16.80
C ASP A 53 10.74 3.00 -17.30
N GLN A 54 10.65 3.22 -18.61
CA GLN A 54 9.45 3.77 -19.25
C GLN A 54 8.21 2.90 -19.04
N THR A 55 8.38 1.60 -18.79
CA THR A 55 7.26 0.69 -18.49
C THR A 55 6.49 1.15 -17.26
N THR A 56 7.19 1.73 -16.27
CA THR A 56 6.58 2.15 -15.00
C THR A 56 5.69 3.39 -15.10
N TRP A 57 5.72 4.09 -16.24
CA TRP A 57 4.97 5.32 -16.46
C TRP A 57 3.49 5.04 -16.73
N GLU A 58 3.18 3.89 -17.33
CA GLU A 58 1.82 3.47 -17.65
C GLU A 58 1.17 2.64 -16.53
N ILE A 59 1.93 2.32 -15.48
CA ILE A 59 1.45 1.47 -14.38
C ILE A 59 0.72 2.32 -13.33
N ASP A 60 -0.59 2.12 -13.21
CA ASP A 60 -1.46 2.76 -12.22
C ASP A 60 -2.20 1.78 -11.28
N GLU A 61 -2.17 0.47 -11.59
CA GLU A 61 -2.83 -0.57 -10.79
C GLU A 61 -2.02 -1.05 -9.56
N GLN A 62 -0.77 -0.57 -9.39
CA GLN A 62 0.11 -0.90 -8.27
C GLN A 62 0.87 0.33 -7.76
N PHE A 63 1.30 0.28 -6.50
CA PHE A 63 1.96 1.42 -5.86
C PHE A 63 2.99 0.99 -4.82
N LEU A 64 3.85 1.93 -4.43
CA LEU A 64 4.84 1.76 -3.37
C LEU A 64 4.43 2.51 -2.09
N TRP A 65 4.74 1.94 -0.94
CA TRP A 65 4.89 2.68 0.31
C TRP A 65 6.35 3.02 0.54
N GLY A 66 6.67 4.31 0.47
CA GLY A 66 8.05 4.77 0.44
C GLY A 66 8.81 4.12 -0.73
N LYS A 67 10.03 3.64 -0.47
CA LYS A 67 10.93 3.14 -1.53
C LYS A 67 10.97 1.62 -1.66
N CYS A 68 10.52 0.88 -0.65
CA CYS A 68 10.88 -0.54 -0.51
C CYS A 68 9.70 -1.51 -0.35
N LEU A 69 8.46 -1.03 -0.31
CA LEU A 69 7.28 -1.91 -0.16
C LEU A 69 6.34 -1.73 -1.35
N LEU A 70 6.33 -2.70 -2.27
CA LEU A 70 5.41 -2.77 -3.41
C LEU A 70 4.09 -3.43 -3.00
N VAL A 71 2.98 -2.79 -3.36
CA VAL A 71 1.62 -3.29 -3.18
C VAL A 71 1.00 -3.48 -4.56
N SER A 72 0.71 -4.75 -4.89
CA SER A 72 0.06 -5.18 -6.13
C SER A 72 -1.29 -5.85 -5.80
N PRO A 73 -2.40 -5.09 -5.76
CA PRO A 73 -3.72 -5.63 -5.46
C PRO A 73 -4.32 -6.44 -6.63
N LEU A 74 -5.25 -7.35 -6.32
CA LEU A 74 -6.17 -7.92 -7.31
C LEU A 74 -7.34 -6.94 -7.49
N LEU A 75 -7.54 -6.43 -8.70
CA LEU A 75 -8.55 -5.40 -9.01
C LEU A 75 -9.74 -5.92 -9.83
N ARG A 76 -9.64 -7.14 -10.37
CA ARG A 76 -10.65 -7.77 -11.22
C ARG A 76 -11.02 -9.13 -10.65
N GLU A 77 -12.28 -9.50 -10.82
CA GLU A 77 -12.75 -10.86 -10.55
C GLU A 77 -12.14 -11.83 -11.57
N VAL A 78 -11.95 -13.09 -11.16
CA VAL A 78 -11.37 -14.17 -11.96
C VAL A 78 -12.48 -15.04 -12.53
#